data_AF-A0A0W0X1E0-F1
#
_entry.id   AF-A0A0W0X1E0-F1
#
_cell.length_a   1.000
_cell.length_b   1.000
_cell.length_c   1.000
_cell.angle_alpha   90.00
_cell.angle_beta   90.00
_cell.angle_gamma   90.00
#
_symmetry.space_group_name_H-M   'P 1'
#
loop_
_entity.id
_entity.type
_entity.pdbx_description
1 polymer ?
#
loop_
_entity_poly.entity_id
_entity_poly.type
_entity_poly.pdbx_seq_one_letter_code
_entity_poly.pdbx_strand_id
1 'polypeptide(L)'
;MTLFLEIAKHVLQTEIIHLRDASLTADASLVNTVLTAAGAGRDVGLSGTKRELLDILSAKIRSMADGDNDEKSLYQLKKLLAICRADAEKKSDEQGYDEGDLGPGLLNLENLVQKIYDKMVALRFHDLPRDADPLNSFRYFVAMHQAQKAVEQFKAGRLERLASHPQLTNVRALAAAKKTLIHKHLHDCIADLETLDKLHPRYQQTKCERVLEWISKLRKANEVLCREYTRLLFRPGPGLLDNLMLDATEEVKKRLQVLIKQESEVSQTPSQVM
;
A
#
# COMPACT_ATOMS: atom_id res chain seq x y z
N MET A 1 -8.60 -8.82 9.60
CA MET A 1 -8.24 -8.16 8.34
C MET A 1 -7.12 -8.93 7.70
N THR A 2 -7.20 -9.22 6.41
CA THR A 2 -6.07 -9.77 5.65
C THR A 2 -5.06 -8.68 5.28
N LEU A 3 -3.83 -9.08 4.94
CA LEU A 3 -2.80 -8.16 4.44
C LEU A 3 -3.27 -7.41 3.19
N PHE A 4 -3.88 -8.13 2.23
CA PHE A 4 -4.38 -7.53 1.00
C PHE A 4 -5.43 -6.46 1.28
N LEU A 5 -6.45 -6.78 2.08
CA LEU A 5 -7.56 -5.86 2.29
C LEU A 5 -7.08 -4.58 3.00
N GLU A 6 -6.21 -4.70 3.99
CA GLU A 6 -5.65 -3.55 4.70
C GLU A 6 -4.91 -2.60 3.75
N ILE A 7 -4.05 -3.16 2.90
CA ILE A 7 -3.26 -2.40 1.92
C ILE A 7 -4.16 -1.78 0.87
N ALA A 8 -5.12 -2.55 0.34
CA ALA A 8 -6.05 -2.07 -0.67
C ALA A 8 -6.90 -0.91 -0.13
N LYS A 9 -7.42 -1.01 1.10
CA LYS A 9 -8.13 0.09 1.76
C LYS A 9 -7.27 1.34 1.90
N HIS A 10 -6.04 1.17 2.39
CA HIS A 10 -5.11 2.29 2.57
C HIS A 10 -4.87 3.02 1.25
N VAL A 11 -4.51 2.28 0.19
CA VAL A 11 -4.26 2.85 -1.14
C VAL A 11 -5.51 3.50 -1.72
N LEU A 12 -6.65 2.81 -1.69
CA LEU A 12 -7.90 3.36 -2.24
C LEU A 12 -8.33 4.64 -1.52
N GLN A 13 -8.20 4.70 -0.19
CA GLN A 13 -8.51 5.91 0.57
C GLN A 13 -7.65 7.09 0.14
N THR A 14 -6.33 6.89 0.01
CA THR A 14 -5.42 7.94 -0.45
C THR A 14 -5.78 8.41 -1.85
N GLU A 15 -6.05 7.49 -2.78
CA GLU A 15 -6.36 7.86 -4.16
C GLU A 15 -7.76 8.47 -4.34
N ILE A 16 -8.75 8.08 -3.53
CA ILE A 16 -10.07 8.73 -3.50
C ILE A 16 -9.95 10.18 -3.03
N ILE A 17 -9.13 10.44 -2.01
CA ILE A 17 -8.84 11.82 -1.54
C ILE A 17 -8.21 12.62 -2.67
N HIS A 18 -7.25 12.04 -3.40
CA HIS A 18 -6.64 12.72 -4.55
C HIS A 18 -7.64 13.07 -5.66
N LEU A 19 -8.59 12.18 -5.98
CA LEU A 19 -9.65 12.48 -6.96
C LEU A 19 -10.54 13.63 -6.48
N ARG A 20 -10.90 13.63 -5.19
CA ARG A 20 -11.70 14.70 -4.57
C ARG A 20 -10.97 16.04 -4.59
N ASP A 21 -9.70 16.06 -4.20
CA ASP A 21 -8.90 17.29 -4.15
C ASP A 21 -8.59 17.85 -5.54
N ALA A 22 -8.38 16.96 -6.54
CA ALA A 22 -8.26 17.36 -7.94
C ALA A 22 -9.55 18.03 -8.44
N SER A 23 -10.73 17.50 -8.09
CA SER A 23 -12.02 18.12 -8.41
C SER A 23 -12.18 19.50 -7.76
N LEU A 24 -11.81 19.65 -6.48
CA LEU A 24 -11.84 20.96 -5.80
C LEU A 24 -10.92 21.98 -6.47
N THR A 25 -9.71 21.54 -6.83
CA THR A 25 -8.73 22.40 -7.50
C THR A 25 -9.19 22.82 -8.89
N ALA A 26 -9.83 21.92 -9.64
CA ALA A 26 -10.39 22.22 -10.96
C ALA A 26 -11.51 23.25 -10.88
N ASP A 27 -12.42 23.12 -9.91
CA ASP A 27 -13.51 24.08 -9.70
C ASP A 27 -12.98 25.47 -9.32
N ALA A 28 -11.93 25.54 -8.49
CA ALA A 28 -11.30 26.79 -8.06
C ALA A 28 -10.33 27.39 -9.10
N SER A 29 -10.10 26.71 -10.24
CA SER A 29 -9.10 27.15 -11.22
C SER A 29 -9.53 28.43 -11.95
N LEU A 30 -8.56 29.30 -12.25
CA LEU A 30 -8.80 30.53 -13.02
C LEU A 30 -9.45 30.25 -14.38
N VAL A 31 -9.06 29.15 -15.01
CA VAL A 31 -9.64 28.69 -16.28
C VAL A 31 -11.12 28.40 -16.11
N ASN A 32 -11.48 27.67 -15.05
CA ASN A 32 -12.89 27.39 -14.75
C ASN A 32 -13.66 28.69 -14.46
N THR A 33 -13.12 29.60 -13.66
CA THR A 33 -13.77 30.90 -13.37
C THR A 33 -14.09 31.68 -14.65
N VAL A 34 -13.14 31.74 -15.59
CA VAL A 34 -13.34 32.42 -16.88
C VAL A 34 -14.38 31.69 -17.73
N LEU A 35 -14.33 30.36 -17.80
CA LEU A 35 -15.30 29.57 -18.57
C LEU A 35 -16.71 29.64 -17.97
N THR A 36 -16.84 29.61 -16.64
CA THR A 36 -18.12 29.75 -15.93
C THR A 36 -18.72 31.13 -16.19
N ALA A 37 -17.91 32.19 -16.20
CA ALA A 37 -18.36 33.53 -16.57
C ALA A 37 -18.86 33.60 -18.03
N ALA A 38 -18.33 32.74 -18.91
CA ALA A 38 -18.79 32.58 -20.29
C ALA A 38 -19.93 31.54 -20.47
N GLY A 39 -20.46 30.98 -19.38
CA GLY A 39 -21.54 29.97 -19.42
C GLY A 39 -21.10 28.57 -19.87
N ALA A 40 -19.79 28.32 -19.99
CA ALA A 40 -19.20 27.07 -20.48
C ALA A 40 -18.28 26.39 -19.44
N GLY A 41 -18.29 26.86 -18.20
CA GLY A 41 -17.48 26.31 -17.12
C GLY A 41 -18.09 25.06 -16.50
N ARG A 42 -17.36 24.45 -15.57
CA ARG A 42 -17.81 23.27 -14.83
C ARG A 42 -19.03 23.60 -13.97
N ASP A 43 -19.95 22.65 -13.89
CA ASP A 43 -21.05 22.70 -12.94
C ASP A 43 -20.54 22.35 -11.52
N VAL A 44 -20.54 23.37 -10.64
CA VAL A 44 -20.06 23.25 -9.26
C VAL A 44 -21.01 22.41 -8.41
N GLY A 45 -22.31 22.41 -8.71
CA GLY A 45 -23.32 21.60 -8.03
C GLY A 45 -23.13 20.12 -8.34
N LEU A 46 -23.03 19.76 -9.62
CA LEU A 46 -22.72 18.40 -10.06
C LEU A 46 -21.37 17.92 -9.51
N SER A 47 -20.35 18.77 -9.55
CA SER A 47 -19.04 18.48 -8.98
C SER A 47 -19.12 18.26 -7.45
N GLY A 48 -19.99 19.01 -6.76
CA GLY A 48 -20.32 18.80 -5.35
C GLY A 48 -20.91 17.43 -5.08
N THR A 49 -21.96 17.05 -5.81
CA THR A 49 -22.60 15.72 -5.69
C THR A 49 -21.60 14.59 -5.97
N LYS A 50 -20.75 14.74 -6.99
CA LYS A 50 -19.70 13.76 -7.32
C LYS A 50 -18.69 13.58 -6.18
N ARG A 51 -18.35 14.66 -5.44
CA ARG A 51 -17.49 14.58 -4.25
C ARG A 51 -18.19 13.90 -3.07
N GLU A 52 -19.48 14.15 -2.86
CA GLU A 52 -20.25 13.45 -1.83
C GLU A 52 -20.30 11.93 -2.08
N LEU A 53 -20.43 11.51 -3.34
CA LEU A 53 -20.33 10.10 -3.72
C LEU A 53 -18.96 9.50 -3.37
N LEU A 54 -17.88 10.24 -3.60
CA LEU A 54 -16.53 9.82 -3.19
C LEU A 54 -16.39 9.70 -1.66
N ASP A 55 -17.00 10.61 -0.90
CA ASP A 55 -16.98 10.56 0.57
C ASP A 55 -17.76 9.33 1.09
N ILE A 56 -18.92 9.03 0.49
CA ILE A 56 -19.71 7.81 0.78
C ILE A 56 -18.91 6.55 0.44
N LEU A 57 -18.27 6.51 -0.73
CA LEU A 57 -17.42 5.40 -1.16
C LEU A 57 -16.27 5.18 -0.17
N SER A 58 -15.58 6.25 0.22
CA SER A 58 -14.48 6.21 1.19
C SER A 58 -14.92 5.64 2.54
N ALA A 59 -16.10 6.05 3.03
CA ALA A 59 -16.70 5.53 4.25
C ALA A 59 -17.00 4.02 4.14
N LYS A 60 -17.60 3.58 3.02
CA LYS A 60 -17.91 2.15 2.77
C LYS A 60 -16.64 1.30 2.69
N ILE A 61 -15.60 1.78 2.01
CA ILE A 61 -14.31 1.08 1.93
C ILE A 61 -13.67 0.97 3.32
N ARG A 62 -13.72 2.05 4.12
CA ARG A 62 -13.17 2.05 5.48
C ARG A 62 -13.81 0.99 6.36
N SER A 63 -15.14 0.91 6.35
CA SER A 63 -15.93 0.01 7.21
C SER A 63 -16.03 -1.43 6.69
N MET A 64 -15.56 -1.72 5.48
CA MET A 64 -15.65 -3.06 4.89
C MET A 64 -14.96 -4.13 5.75
N ALA A 65 -15.61 -5.25 6.03
CA ALA A 65 -14.95 -6.38 6.69
C ALA A 65 -14.16 -7.22 5.66
N ASP A 66 -13.36 -8.18 6.14
CA ASP A 66 -12.84 -9.23 5.25
C ASP A 66 -14.01 -10.00 4.63
N GLY A 67 -13.90 -10.32 3.34
CA GLY A 67 -14.64 -11.44 2.79
C GLY A 67 -14.07 -12.78 3.28
N ASP A 68 -14.66 -13.90 2.85
CA ASP A 68 -14.15 -15.23 3.22
C ASP A 68 -12.70 -15.47 2.76
N ASN A 69 -12.28 -14.75 1.71
CA ASN A 69 -10.92 -14.72 1.18
C ASN A 69 -10.65 -13.39 0.46
N ASP A 70 -9.40 -13.16 0.05
CA ASP A 70 -8.95 -11.96 -0.62
C ASP A 70 -9.59 -11.76 -1.99
N GLU A 71 -9.96 -12.84 -2.68
CA GLU A 71 -10.69 -12.76 -3.96
C GLU A 71 -12.10 -12.17 -3.75
N LYS A 72 -12.81 -12.60 -2.72
CA LYS A 72 -14.11 -12.02 -2.34
C LYS A 72 -13.96 -10.57 -1.88
N SER A 73 -12.93 -10.26 -1.10
CA SER A 73 -12.61 -8.88 -0.69
C SER A 73 -12.33 -7.99 -1.92
N LEU A 74 -11.57 -8.49 -2.90
CA LEU A 74 -11.32 -7.81 -4.18
C LEU A 74 -12.63 -7.56 -4.93
N TYR A 75 -13.47 -8.59 -5.08
CA TYR A 75 -14.76 -8.46 -5.76
C TYR A 75 -15.64 -7.40 -5.10
N GLN A 76 -15.71 -7.37 -3.76
CA GLN A 76 -16.47 -6.36 -3.01
C GLN A 76 -15.93 -4.94 -3.24
N LEU A 77 -14.60 -4.74 -3.22
CA LEU A 77 -13.98 -3.44 -3.51
C LEU A 77 -14.31 -2.97 -4.93
N LYS A 78 -14.15 -3.84 -5.93
CA LYS A 78 -14.49 -3.52 -7.34
C LYS A 78 -15.97 -3.20 -7.49
N LYS A 79 -16.84 -3.94 -6.81
CA LYS A 79 -18.29 -3.66 -6.80
C LYS A 79 -18.62 -2.29 -6.21
N LEU A 80 -17.98 -1.90 -5.09
CA LEU A 80 -18.17 -0.57 -4.49
C LEU A 80 -17.75 0.55 -5.45
N LEU A 81 -16.60 0.39 -6.13
CA LEU A 81 -16.12 1.34 -7.13
C LEU A 81 -17.07 1.44 -8.33
N ALA A 82 -17.53 0.30 -8.85
CA ALA A 82 -18.46 0.26 -9.97
C ALA A 82 -19.81 0.90 -9.66
N ILE A 83 -20.37 0.66 -8.47
CA ILE A 83 -21.61 1.31 -8.02
C ILE A 83 -21.44 2.82 -7.94
N CYS A 84 -20.36 3.29 -7.30
CA CYS A 84 -20.07 4.73 -7.21
C CYS A 84 -19.92 5.37 -8.59
N ARG A 85 -19.30 4.67 -9.55
CA ARG A 85 -19.16 5.15 -10.93
C ARG A 85 -20.52 5.26 -11.61
N ALA A 86 -21.34 4.22 -11.54
CA ALA A 86 -22.67 4.21 -12.14
C ALA A 86 -23.58 5.31 -11.54
N ASP A 87 -23.50 5.53 -10.23
CA ASP A 87 -24.24 6.62 -9.57
C ASP A 87 -23.78 8.00 -10.06
N ALA A 88 -22.47 8.19 -10.27
CA ALA A 88 -21.91 9.43 -10.78
C ALA A 88 -22.22 9.67 -12.27
N GLU A 89 -22.21 8.62 -13.09
CA GLU A 89 -22.61 8.62 -14.50
C GLU A 89 -24.07 9.07 -14.61
N LYS A 90 -24.97 8.41 -13.87
CA LYS A 90 -26.38 8.78 -13.80
C LYS A 90 -26.61 10.25 -13.43
N LYS A 91 -25.84 10.77 -12.46
CA LYS A 91 -25.93 12.19 -12.07
C LYS A 91 -25.46 13.15 -13.16
N SER A 92 -24.53 12.72 -13.99
CA SER A 92 -24.04 13.49 -15.13
C SER A 92 -25.06 13.49 -16.26
N ASP A 93 -25.61 12.32 -16.58
CA ASP A 93 -26.64 12.13 -17.60
C ASP A 93 -27.91 12.93 -17.29
N GLU A 94 -28.36 12.92 -16.02
CA GLU A 94 -29.50 13.72 -15.54
C GLU A 94 -29.35 15.22 -15.82
N GLN A 95 -28.12 15.71 -15.98
CA GLN A 95 -27.78 17.12 -16.23
C GLN A 95 -27.20 17.37 -17.64
N GLY A 96 -27.14 16.35 -18.50
CA GLY A 96 -26.61 16.45 -19.86
C GLY A 96 -25.09 16.63 -19.95
N TYR A 97 -24.35 16.24 -18.91
CA TYR A 97 -22.88 16.23 -18.90
C TYR A 97 -22.32 14.82 -19.11
N ASP A 98 -21.08 14.72 -19.60
CA ASP A 98 -20.34 13.47 -19.55
C ASP A 98 -19.86 13.11 -18.12
N GLU A 99 -19.31 11.91 -17.96
CA GLU A 99 -18.80 11.42 -16.67
C GLU A 99 -17.69 12.33 -16.06
N GLY A 100 -17.05 13.16 -16.87
CA GLY A 100 -15.86 13.95 -16.51
C GLY A 100 -14.70 13.07 -16.07
N ASP A 101 -13.79 13.63 -15.27
CA ASP A 101 -12.60 12.91 -14.79
C ASP A 101 -12.90 11.82 -13.74
N LEU A 102 -14.09 11.87 -13.11
CA LEU A 102 -14.45 10.96 -12.02
C LEU A 102 -14.64 9.52 -12.53
N GLY A 103 -15.35 9.34 -13.63
CA GLY A 103 -15.64 8.01 -14.19
C GLY A 103 -14.38 7.22 -14.56
N PRO A 104 -13.51 7.77 -15.42
CA PRO A 104 -12.18 7.21 -15.71
C PRO A 104 -11.34 7.05 -14.44
N GLY A 105 -11.41 8.01 -13.50
CA GLY A 105 -10.74 7.93 -12.20
C GLY A 105 -11.13 6.69 -11.40
N LEU A 106 -12.42 6.37 -11.29
CA LEU A 106 -12.92 5.19 -10.58
C LEU A 106 -12.56 3.88 -11.28
N LEU A 107 -12.65 3.83 -12.61
CA LEU A 107 -12.17 2.67 -13.39
C LEU A 107 -10.68 2.42 -13.18
N ASN A 108 -9.91 3.48 -13.08
CA ASN A 108 -8.49 3.42 -12.80
C ASN A 108 -8.19 2.85 -11.41
N LEU A 109 -8.98 3.22 -10.39
CA LEU A 109 -8.89 2.61 -9.06
C LEU A 109 -9.25 1.13 -9.07
N GLU A 110 -10.23 0.73 -9.89
CA GLU A 110 -10.61 -0.68 -10.07
C GLU A 110 -9.45 -1.50 -10.64
N ASN A 111 -8.78 -0.97 -11.66
CA ASN A 111 -7.59 -1.59 -12.25
C ASN A 111 -6.40 -1.61 -11.28
N LEU A 112 -6.26 -0.58 -10.45
CA LEU A 112 -5.21 -0.50 -9.45
C LEU A 112 -5.38 -1.57 -8.36
N VAL A 113 -6.59 -1.76 -7.82
CA VAL A 113 -6.84 -2.78 -6.79
C VAL A 113 -6.62 -4.20 -7.34
N GLN A 114 -7.00 -4.46 -8.60
CA GLN A 114 -6.67 -5.71 -9.28
C GLN A 114 -5.15 -5.95 -9.34
N LYS A 115 -4.38 -4.95 -9.78
CA LYS A 115 -2.91 -5.05 -9.85
C LYS A 115 -2.26 -5.29 -8.48
N ILE A 116 -2.83 -4.70 -7.41
CA ILE A 116 -2.37 -4.95 -6.04
C ILE A 116 -2.62 -6.41 -5.68
N TYR A 117 -3.84 -6.92 -5.90
CA TYR A 117 -4.18 -8.32 -5.67
C TYR A 117 -3.26 -9.28 -6.43
N ASP A 118 -3.06 -9.07 -7.73
CA ASP A 118 -2.20 -9.92 -8.56
C ASP A 118 -0.76 -9.97 -8.02
N LYS A 119 -0.25 -8.84 -7.48
CA LYS A 119 1.06 -8.80 -6.83
C LYS A 119 1.09 -9.60 -5.52
N MET A 120 0.02 -9.56 -4.72
CA MET A 120 -0.09 -10.37 -3.50
C MET A 120 -0.12 -11.87 -3.84
N VAL A 121 -0.87 -12.26 -4.88
CA VAL A 121 -0.92 -13.64 -5.36
C VAL A 121 0.47 -14.10 -5.81
N ALA A 122 1.17 -13.31 -6.62
CA ALA A 122 2.51 -13.63 -7.10
C ALA A 122 3.54 -13.81 -5.96
N LEU A 123 3.35 -13.09 -4.85
CA LEU A 123 4.17 -13.20 -3.65
C LEU A 123 3.73 -14.30 -2.69
N ARG A 124 2.58 -14.95 -2.95
CA ARG A 124 1.90 -15.88 -2.04
C ARG A 124 1.55 -15.22 -0.69
N PHE A 125 1.13 -13.96 -0.74
CA PHE A 125 0.64 -13.22 0.44
C PHE A 125 -0.87 -13.06 0.48
N HIS A 126 -1.58 -13.64 -0.48
CA HIS A 126 -3.04 -13.70 -0.45
C HIS A 126 -3.50 -14.57 0.72
N ASP A 127 -4.64 -14.21 1.30
CA ASP A 127 -5.32 -14.86 2.42
C ASP A 127 -4.48 -14.92 3.71
N LEU A 128 -3.40 -14.14 3.78
CA LEU A 128 -2.60 -14.03 5.00
C LEU A 128 -3.24 -13.01 5.95
N PRO A 129 -3.34 -13.34 7.24
CA PRO A 129 -3.90 -12.42 8.22
C PRO A 129 -2.93 -11.24 8.47
N ARG A 130 -3.51 -10.07 8.70
CA ARG A 130 -2.84 -9.02 9.46
C ARG A 130 -3.04 -9.29 10.95
N ASP A 131 -2.08 -9.98 11.54
CA ASP A 131 -2.06 -10.27 12.97
C ASP A 131 -0.76 -9.78 13.62
N ALA A 132 -0.54 -10.21 14.87
CA ALA A 132 0.64 -9.86 15.66
C ALA A 132 1.86 -10.76 15.37
N ASP A 133 1.80 -11.62 14.35
CA ASP A 133 2.96 -12.42 13.95
C ASP A 133 4.03 -11.49 13.32
N PRO A 134 5.27 -11.48 13.85
CA PRO A 134 6.31 -10.58 13.33
C PRO A 134 6.62 -10.82 11.85
N LEU A 135 6.47 -12.05 11.35
CA LEU A 135 6.65 -12.35 9.93
C LEU A 135 5.54 -11.70 9.08
N ASN A 136 4.31 -11.64 9.59
CA ASN A 136 3.22 -10.98 8.90
C ASN A 136 3.39 -9.45 8.89
N SER A 137 3.98 -8.85 9.93
CA SER A 137 4.43 -7.45 9.87
C SER A 137 5.46 -7.24 8.75
N PHE A 138 6.47 -8.09 8.63
CA PHE A 138 7.44 -7.97 7.55
C PHE A 138 6.80 -8.12 6.16
N ARG A 139 5.93 -9.13 5.98
CA ARG A 139 5.15 -9.33 4.74
C ARG A 139 4.27 -8.12 4.41
N TYR A 140 3.62 -7.53 5.41
CA TYR A 140 2.78 -6.33 5.24
C TYR A 140 3.56 -5.18 4.62
N PHE A 141 4.73 -4.82 5.17
CA PHE A 141 5.50 -3.70 4.66
C PHE A 141 6.16 -3.99 3.29
N VAL A 142 6.52 -5.25 3.03
CA VAL A 142 6.94 -5.68 1.68
C VAL A 142 5.80 -5.54 0.68
N ALA A 143 4.60 -5.99 1.06
CA ALA A 143 3.39 -5.89 0.25
C ALA A 143 3.02 -4.42 -0.01
N MET A 144 3.09 -3.56 1.00
CA MET A 144 2.87 -2.13 0.90
C MET A 144 3.86 -1.47 -0.08
N HIS A 145 5.15 -1.84 -0.02
CA HIS A 145 6.14 -1.37 -0.99
C HIS A 145 5.72 -1.70 -2.43
N GLN A 146 5.23 -2.92 -2.67
CA GLN A 146 4.79 -3.34 -4.01
C GLN A 146 3.51 -2.62 -4.47
N ALA A 147 2.60 -2.36 -3.55
CA ALA A 147 1.38 -1.61 -3.83
C ALA A 147 1.69 -0.15 -4.17
N GLN A 148 2.55 0.53 -3.40
CA GLN A 148 2.99 1.89 -3.69
C GLN A 148 3.78 1.98 -5.00
N LYS A 149 4.59 0.97 -5.34
CA LYS A 149 5.19 0.88 -6.69
C LYS A 149 4.15 0.70 -7.80
N ALA A 150 3.04 0.01 -7.55
CA ALA A 150 1.93 -0.06 -8.50
C ALA A 150 1.27 1.31 -8.70
N VAL A 151 1.08 2.07 -7.62
CA VAL A 151 0.56 3.45 -7.65
C VAL A 151 1.50 4.37 -8.43
N GLU A 152 2.81 4.35 -8.15
CA GLU A 152 3.80 5.13 -8.88
C GLU A 152 3.76 4.84 -10.39
N GLN A 153 3.73 3.55 -10.77
CA GLN A 153 3.63 3.13 -12.18
C GLN A 153 2.32 3.57 -12.82
N PHE A 154 1.25 3.59 -12.04
CA PHE A 154 -0.07 4.01 -12.48
C PHE A 154 -0.11 5.53 -12.74
N LYS A 155 0.51 6.34 -11.87
CA LYS A 155 0.62 7.80 -11.99
C LYS A 155 1.67 8.28 -12.99
N ALA A 156 2.61 7.41 -13.37
CA ALA A 156 3.77 7.82 -14.17
C ALA A 156 3.39 8.37 -15.55
N GLY A 157 3.70 9.65 -15.78
CA GLY A 157 3.43 10.36 -17.03
C GLY A 157 4.37 10.00 -18.18
N ARG A 158 4.14 10.58 -19.37
CA ARG A 158 5.03 10.39 -20.55
C ARG A 158 6.46 10.90 -20.33
N LEU A 159 6.64 11.96 -19.54
CA LEU A 159 7.95 12.57 -19.24
C LEU A 159 8.82 11.70 -18.31
N GLU A 160 8.25 11.04 -17.29
CA GLU A 160 8.99 10.11 -16.41
C GLU A 160 9.43 8.84 -17.16
N ARG A 161 8.71 8.46 -18.22
CA ARG A 161 9.13 7.36 -19.12
C ARG A 161 10.38 7.71 -19.93
N LEU A 162 10.60 8.99 -20.24
CA LEU A 162 11.81 9.49 -20.90
C LEU A 162 12.99 9.61 -19.91
N ALA A 163 12.75 10.06 -18.68
CA ALA A 163 13.77 10.09 -17.62
C ALA A 163 14.26 8.69 -17.18
N SER A 164 13.50 7.63 -17.52
CA SER A 164 13.88 6.22 -17.30
C SER A 164 14.58 5.58 -18.52
N HIS A 165 15.09 6.37 -19.46
CA HIS A 165 15.86 5.85 -20.60
C HIS A 165 17.14 5.14 -20.12
N PRO A 166 17.41 3.88 -20.53
CA PRO A 166 18.50 3.07 -20.00
C PRO A 166 19.90 3.66 -20.15
N GLN A 167 20.09 4.55 -21.14
CA GLN A 167 21.37 5.23 -21.37
C GLN A 167 21.58 6.44 -20.43
N LEU A 168 20.51 7.01 -19.85
CA LEU A 168 20.56 8.18 -18.98
C LEU A 168 20.45 7.78 -17.50
N THR A 169 19.62 6.79 -17.18
CA THR A 169 19.42 6.30 -15.82
C THR A 169 19.30 4.77 -15.80
N ASN A 170 19.66 4.15 -14.67
CA ASN A 170 19.50 2.71 -14.42
C ASN A 170 18.34 2.41 -13.45
N VAL A 171 17.37 3.33 -13.33
CA VAL A 171 16.23 3.25 -12.39
C VAL A 171 15.46 1.95 -12.54
N ARG A 172 15.18 1.51 -13.78
CA ARG A 172 14.45 0.25 -14.04
C ARG A 172 15.25 -0.96 -13.58
N ALA A 173 16.54 -0.98 -13.85
CA ALA A 173 17.43 -2.06 -13.44
C ALA A 173 17.57 -2.12 -11.92
N LEU A 174 17.69 -0.96 -11.25
CA LEU A 174 17.68 -0.87 -9.79
C LEU A 174 16.36 -1.37 -9.20
N ALA A 175 15.21 -0.98 -9.77
CA ALA A 175 13.90 -1.43 -9.31
C ALA A 175 13.75 -2.96 -9.42
N ALA A 176 14.22 -3.55 -10.52
CA ALA A 176 14.25 -5.00 -10.70
C ALA A 176 15.17 -5.69 -9.68
N ALA A 177 16.38 -5.15 -9.47
CA ALA A 177 17.33 -5.69 -8.48
C ALA A 177 16.78 -5.60 -7.05
N LYS A 178 16.13 -4.48 -6.67
CA LYS A 178 15.44 -4.35 -5.38
C LYS A 178 14.32 -5.37 -5.22
N LYS A 179 13.54 -5.63 -6.29
CA LYS A 179 12.51 -6.67 -6.26
C LYS A 179 13.13 -8.03 -5.93
N THR A 180 14.18 -8.44 -6.64
CA THR A 180 14.90 -9.70 -6.38
C THR A 180 15.46 -9.75 -4.96
N LEU A 181 16.06 -8.65 -4.49
CA LEU A 181 16.63 -8.54 -3.16
C LEU A 181 15.58 -8.79 -2.06
N ILE A 182 14.41 -8.16 -2.18
CA ILE A 182 13.29 -8.32 -1.24
C ILE A 182 12.81 -9.77 -1.21
N HIS A 183 12.59 -10.39 -2.38
CA HIS A 183 12.09 -11.77 -2.45
C HIS A 183 13.07 -12.74 -1.80
N LYS A 184 14.37 -12.58 -2.09
CA LYS A 184 15.42 -13.39 -1.49
C LYS A 184 15.44 -13.27 0.04
N HIS A 185 15.49 -12.04 0.57
CA HIS A 185 15.59 -11.84 2.02
C HIS A 185 14.35 -12.33 2.77
N LEU A 186 13.16 -12.18 2.20
CA LEU A 186 11.95 -12.71 2.82
C LEU A 186 11.92 -14.24 2.76
N HIS A 187 12.31 -14.84 1.63
CA HIS A 187 12.40 -16.28 1.51
C HIS A 187 13.40 -16.87 2.53
N ASP A 188 14.58 -16.28 2.62
CA ASP A 188 15.62 -16.74 3.55
C ASP A 188 15.19 -16.54 5.01
N CYS A 189 14.44 -15.46 5.31
CA CYS A 189 13.81 -15.26 6.62
C CYS A 189 12.80 -16.37 6.95
N ILE A 190 11.93 -16.72 6.01
CA ILE A 190 10.94 -17.80 6.21
C ILE A 190 11.66 -19.12 6.51
N ALA A 191 12.68 -19.47 5.71
CA ALA A 191 13.46 -20.70 5.90
C ALA A 191 14.20 -20.73 7.24
N ASP A 192 14.78 -19.60 7.67
CA ASP A 192 15.45 -19.48 8.97
C ASP A 192 14.47 -19.67 10.14
N LEU A 193 13.27 -19.08 10.04
CA LEU A 193 12.22 -19.24 11.05
C LEU A 193 11.71 -20.69 11.16
N GLU A 194 11.75 -21.47 10.08
CA GLU A 194 11.38 -22.89 10.09
C GLU A 194 12.35 -23.76 10.91
N THR A 195 13.58 -23.30 11.13
CA THR A 195 14.59 -24.02 11.94
C THR A 195 14.44 -23.81 13.45
N LEU A 196 13.57 -22.87 13.87
CA LEU A 196 13.39 -22.56 15.29
C LEU A 196 12.60 -23.65 16.01
N ASP A 197 13.06 -24.01 17.21
CA ASP A 197 12.30 -24.89 18.10
C ASP A 197 11.05 -24.17 18.62
N LYS A 198 9.88 -24.62 18.13
CA LYS A 198 8.56 -24.08 18.47
C LYS A 198 8.14 -24.34 19.91
N LEU A 199 8.76 -25.32 20.57
CA LEU A 199 8.46 -25.68 21.96
C LEU A 199 9.35 -24.93 22.96
N HIS A 200 10.38 -24.22 22.47
CA HIS A 200 11.27 -23.46 23.34
C HIS A 200 10.49 -22.32 24.03
N PRO A 201 10.64 -22.11 25.35
CA PRO A 201 9.89 -21.07 26.09
C PRO A 201 10.03 -19.66 25.50
N ARG A 202 11.19 -19.35 24.92
CA ARG A 202 11.49 -18.06 24.28
C ARG A 202 11.17 -18.00 22.78
N TYR A 203 10.50 -19.00 22.21
CA TYR A 203 10.25 -19.10 20.75
C TYR A 203 9.68 -17.80 20.16
N GLN A 204 8.67 -17.20 20.78
CA GLN A 204 8.04 -15.98 20.26
C GLN A 204 8.99 -14.77 20.28
N GLN A 205 9.85 -14.66 21.30
CA GLN A 205 10.87 -13.62 21.36
C GLN A 205 11.94 -13.85 20.30
N THR A 206 12.49 -15.07 20.22
CA THR A 206 13.49 -15.45 19.22
C THR A 206 12.96 -15.23 17.80
N LYS A 207 11.69 -15.54 17.54
CA LYS A 207 11.04 -15.25 16.26
C LYS A 207 11.07 -13.75 15.93
N CYS A 208 10.73 -12.88 16.88
CA CYS A 208 10.81 -11.43 16.69
C CYS A 208 12.25 -10.97 16.42
N GLU A 209 13.22 -11.45 17.19
CA GLU A 209 14.64 -11.14 17.03
C GLU A 209 15.16 -11.53 15.65
N ARG A 210 14.82 -12.74 15.18
CA ARG A 210 15.18 -13.21 13.82
C ARG A 210 14.56 -12.37 12.73
N VAL A 211 13.27 -12.04 12.84
CA VAL A 211 12.62 -11.15 11.86
C VAL A 211 13.31 -9.78 11.82
N LEU A 212 13.65 -9.20 12.98
CA LEU A 212 14.38 -7.93 13.05
C LEU A 212 15.76 -8.02 12.41
N GLU A 213 16.47 -9.13 12.62
CA GLU A 213 17.78 -9.39 11.99
C GLU A 213 17.65 -9.41 10.46
N TRP A 214 16.64 -10.08 9.91
CA TRP A 214 16.40 -10.15 8.47
C TRP A 214 15.97 -8.81 7.86
N ILE A 215 15.14 -8.03 8.55
CA ILE A 215 14.80 -6.67 8.13
C ILE A 215 16.08 -5.81 8.08
N SER A 216 16.94 -5.90 9.11
CA SER A 216 18.22 -5.18 9.15
C SER A 216 19.15 -5.59 8.01
N LYS A 217 19.27 -6.89 7.72
CA LYS A 217 20.03 -7.41 6.57
C LYS A 217 19.52 -6.86 5.25
N LEU A 218 18.20 -6.86 5.03
CA LEU A 218 17.59 -6.31 3.82
C LEU A 218 17.89 -4.82 3.65
N ARG A 219 17.79 -4.02 4.72
CA ARG A 219 18.09 -2.59 4.69
C ARG A 219 19.55 -2.31 4.30
N LYS A 220 20.50 -2.98 4.98
CA LYS A 220 21.93 -2.88 4.66
C LYS A 220 22.21 -3.29 3.21
N ALA A 221 21.61 -4.38 2.75
CA ALA A 221 21.79 -4.83 1.37
C ALA A 221 21.18 -3.85 0.35
N ASN A 222 20.06 -3.19 0.67
CA ASN A 222 19.46 -2.15 -0.16
C ASN A 222 20.36 -0.90 -0.26
N GLU A 223 21.02 -0.50 0.83
CA GLU A 223 21.99 0.60 0.81
C GLU A 223 23.21 0.28 -0.07
N VAL A 224 23.73 -0.94 0.02
CA VAL A 224 24.82 -1.40 -0.85
C VAL A 224 24.37 -1.40 -2.31
N LEU A 225 23.20 -1.96 -2.60
CA LEU A 225 22.64 -2.00 -3.95
C LEU A 225 22.44 -0.59 -4.55
N CYS A 226 21.94 0.37 -3.76
CA CYS A 226 21.82 1.75 -4.24
C CYS A 226 23.20 2.37 -4.58
N ARG A 227 24.23 2.09 -3.79
CA ARG A 227 25.60 2.56 -4.06
C ARG A 227 26.15 1.96 -5.36
N GLU A 228 25.96 0.67 -5.59
CA GLU A 228 26.37 -0.01 -6.84
C GLU A 228 25.71 0.58 -8.09
N TYR A 229 24.49 1.08 -7.96
CA TYR A 229 23.73 1.68 -9.06
C TYR A 229 23.95 3.19 -9.19
N THR A 230 24.92 3.77 -8.47
CA THR A 230 25.28 5.19 -8.61
C THR A 230 25.95 5.47 -9.95
N ARG A 231 25.50 6.53 -10.64
CA ARG A 231 26.08 7.07 -11.88
C ARG A 231 26.27 8.59 -11.78
N LEU A 232 26.95 9.17 -12.78
CA LEU A 232 27.32 10.60 -12.82
C LEU A 232 26.12 11.54 -12.58
N LEU A 233 24.97 11.25 -13.19
CA LEU A 233 23.74 12.05 -13.09
C LEU A 233 22.64 11.39 -12.25
N PHE A 234 22.93 10.28 -11.57
CA PHE A 234 21.92 9.53 -10.81
C PHE A 234 22.53 8.90 -9.56
N ARG A 235 22.12 9.39 -8.38
CA ARG A 235 22.55 8.88 -7.07
C ARG A 235 21.32 8.41 -6.28
N PRO A 236 20.92 7.13 -6.41
CA PRO A 236 19.74 6.65 -5.73
C PRO A 236 19.98 6.52 -4.22
N GLY A 237 19.03 6.99 -3.41
CA GLY A 237 19.01 6.72 -1.96
C GLY A 237 18.30 5.40 -1.61
N PRO A 238 18.32 4.97 -0.34
CA PRO A 238 17.61 3.78 0.13
C PRO A 238 16.10 3.81 -0.18
N GLY A 239 15.50 5.00 -0.07
CA GLY A 239 14.18 5.35 -0.58
C GLY A 239 13.04 4.64 0.13
N LEU A 240 11.92 4.49 -0.58
CA LEU A 240 10.66 3.94 -0.06
C LEU A 240 10.81 2.61 0.69
N LEU A 241 11.66 1.70 0.16
CA LEU A 241 11.90 0.41 0.80
C LEU A 241 12.48 0.58 2.20
N ASP A 242 13.43 1.51 2.40
CA ASP A 242 14.05 1.68 3.72
C ASP A 242 13.07 2.25 4.75
N ASN A 243 12.26 3.23 4.35
CA ASN A 243 11.23 3.82 5.20
C ASN A 243 10.23 2.75 5.68
N LEU A 244 9.74 1.91 4.77
CA LEU A 244 8.80 0.84 5.13
C LEU A 244 9.47 -0.24 6.00
N MET A 245 10.76 -0.51 5.81
CA MET A 245 11.49 -1.44 6.67
C MET A 245 11.79 -0.84 8.05
N LEU A 246 11.92 0.47 8.18
CA LEU A 246 11.96 1.16 9.47
C LEU A 246 10.62 1.00 10.21
N ASP A 247 9.50 1.22 9.52
CA ASP A 247 8.17 1.03 10.11
C ASP A 247 7.96 -0.43 10.55
N ALA A 248 8.37 -1.39 9.72
CA ALA A 248 8.37 -2.82 10.06
C ALA A 248 9.21 -3.13 11.31
N THR A 249 10.39 -2.51 11.40
CA THR A 249 11.30 -2.65 12.54
C THR A 249 10.62 -2.15 13.82
N GLU A 250 10.01 -0.98 13.79
CA GLU A 250 9.38 -0.38 14.96
C GLU A 250 8.15 -1.18 15.40
N GLU A 251 7.36 -1.71 14.47
CA GLU A 251 6.24 -2.58 14.80
C GLU A 251 6.68 -3.87 15.50
N VAL A 252 7.69 -4.56 14.94
CA VAL A 252 8.20 -5.81 15.52
C VAL A 252 8.90 -5.56 16.87
N LYS A 253 9.62 -4.44 17.03
CA LYS A 253 10.22 -4.04 18.31
C LYS A 253 9.17 -3.81 19.40
N LYS A 254 8.07 -3.11 19.08
CA LYS A 254 6.96 -2.90 20.04
C LYS A 254 6.43 -4.25 20.52
N ARG A 255 6.28 -5.22 19.61
CA ARG A 255 5.85 -6.58 19.97
C ARG A 255 6.85 -7.28 20.87
N LEU A 256 8.14 -7.24 20.54
CA LEU A 256 9.20 -7.83 21.37
C LEU A 256 9.21 -7.24 22.79
N GLN A 257 9.04 -5.92 22.93
CA GLN A 257 8.95 -5.26 24.24
C GLN A 257 7.77 -5.76 25.08
N VAL A 258 6.61 -6.01 24.46
CA VAL A 258 5.45 -6.60 25.17
C VAL A 258 5.78 -8.00 25.67
N LEU A 259 6.41 -8.83 24.84
CA LEU A 259 6.79 -10.20 25.22
C LEU A 259 7.80 -10.24 26.37
N ILE A 260 8.78 -9.33 26.37
CA ILE A 260 9.78 -9.23 27.44
C ILE A 260 9.13 -8.80 28.76
N LYS A 261 8.18 -7.85 28.72
CA LYS A 261 7.44 -7.41 29.91
C LYS A 261 6.61 -8.54 30.51
N GLN A 262 5.88 -9.29 29.68
CA GLN A 262 5.08 -10.43 30.12
C GLN A 262 5.93 -11.52 30.81
N GLU A 263 7.11 -11.82 30.29
CA GLU A 263 8.03 -12.79 30.92
C GLU A 263 8.57 -12.28 32.27
N SER A 264 8.82 -10.97 32.38
CA SER A 264 9.28 -10.32 33.61
C SER A 264 8.22 -10.35 34.71
N GLU A 265 6.94 -10.17 34.35
CA GLU A 265 5.79 -10.21 35.28
C GLU A 265 5.50 -11.65 35.76
N VAL A 266 5.62 -12.64 34.88
CA VAL A 266 5.49 -14.08 35.25
C VAL A 266 6.64 -14.53 36.15
N SER A 267 7.84 -14.00 35.96
CA SER A 267 9.00 -14.30 36.82
C SER A 267 8.96 -13.61 38.19
N GLN A 268 8.11 -12.59 38.35
CA GLN A 268 7.95 -11.81 39.59
C GLN A 268 6.75 -12.24 40.43
N THR A 269 5.91 -13.17 39.97
CA THR A 269 4.84 -13.73 40.79
C THR A 269 5.47 -14.70 41.79
N PRO A 270 5.50 -14.40 43.11
CA PRO A 270 6.02 -15.35 44.09
C PRO A 270 5.11 -16.58 44.05
N SER A 271 5.69 -17.77 44.17
CA SER A 271 4.96 -19.00 44.49
C SER A 271 4.27 -18.85 45.85
N GLN A 272 3.13 -18.15 45.88
CA GLN A 272 2.12 -18.37 46.88
C GLN A 272 1.24 -19.48 46.31
N VAL A 273 1.51 -20.72 46.75
CA VAL A 273 0.54 -21.74 47.15
C VAL A 273 1.31 -23.05 47.40
N MET A 274 1.21 -23.48 48.67
CA MET A 274 1.61 -24.75 49.32
C MET A 274 3.07 -24.94 49.73
#